data_AF-A0A3B7PNR0-F1
#
_entry.id   AF-A0A3B7PNR0-F1
#
_cell.length_a   1.000
_cell.length_b   1.000
_cell.length_c   1.000
_cell.angle_alpha   90.00
_cell.angle_beta   90.00
_cell.angle_gamma   90.00
#
_symmetry.space_group_name_H-M   'P 1'
#
loop_
_entity.id
_entity.type
_entity.pdbx_description
1 polymer ?
#
loop_
_entity_poly.entity_id
_entity_poly.type
_entity_poly.pdbx_seq_one_letter_code
_entity_poly.pdbx_strand_id
1 'polypeptide(L)'
;MTPNNKELLPQAKIYLQQLEHISVSDLQRKFLIGHQQASLLLAQLIEDGACGETFKANLGYPVTTAVSQTAPYAKFEPWIGSRYLSNNRFGLRVLVLGESHYGETSKFHPDFTTEIVRWLAQDERHSFFTKTSKVLLGLDKTSYLDSRTRGEVWEHIAFYNYIPEFVSENPRDRPTPAMWASAEQPFIETVQQLAPQVILVLGKALSSHLPKLPEHIDICCIQHPSTGFSYQRWNPVFAQTLQRAQMKMQNPAL
;
A
#
# COMPACT_ATOMS: atom_id res chain seq x y z
N MET A 1 -6.47 27.56 -2.48
CA MET A 1 -5.78 27.53 -3.80
C MET A 1 -6.35 26.36 -4.56
N THR A 2 -6.82 26.58 -5.79
CA THR A 2 -7.16 25.47 -6.70
C THR A 2 -5.88 24.70 -7.02
N PRO A 3 -5.86 23.35 -6.89
CA PRO A 3 -4.66 22.55 -7.18
C PRO A 3 -4.19 22.75 -8.61
N ASN A 4 -2.90 22.61 -8.93
CA ASN A 4 -2.43 22.73 -10.32
C ASN A 4 -2.64 21.41 -11.08
N ASN A 5 -2.83 21.45 -12.41
CA ASN A 5 -3.03 20.24 -13.22
C ASN A 5 -1.85 19.27 -13.17
N LYS A 6 -0.61 19.75 -12.95
CA LYS A 6 0.55 18.87 -12.69
C LYS A 6 0.38 17.99 -11.44
N GLU A 7 -0.36 18.46 -10.44
CA GLU A 7 -0.64 17.72 -9.20
C GLU A 7 -1.88 16.83 -9.33
N LEU A 8 -2.82 17.23 -10.20
CA LEU A 8 -4.07 16.50 -10.44
C LEU A 8 -3.91 15.35 -11.44
N LEU A 9 -2.98 15.43 -12.39
CA LEU A 9 -2.82 14.45 -13.45
C LEU A 9 -2.61 13.01 -12.92
N PRO A 10 -1.76 12.75 -11.90
CA PRO A 10 -1.65 11.39 -11.33
C PRO A 10 -2.96 10.91 -10.68
N GLN A 11 -3.68 11.80 -9.99
CA GLN A 11 -4.94 11.46 -9.33
C GLN A 11 -6.06 11.19 -10.35
N ALA A 12 -6.07 11.96 -11.44
CA ALA A 12 -6.98 11.75 -12.56
C ALA A 12 -6.74 10.40 -13.22
N LYS A 13 -5.48 10.02 -13.48
CA LYS A 13 -5.15 8.69 -14.03
C LYS A 13 -5.62 7.54 -13.14
N ILE A 14 -5.49 7.66 -11.82
CA ILE A 14 -6.02 6.66 -10.87
C ILE A 14 -7.55 6.60 -10.97
N TYR A 15 -8.21 7.76 -11.00
CA TYR A 15 -9.67 7.82 -11.11
C TYR A 15 -10.19 7.18 -12.42
N LEU A 16 -9.46 7.33 -13.53
CA LEU A 16 -9.79 6.72 -14.82
C LEU A 16 -9.79 5.18 -14.80
N GLN A 17 -9.01 4.54 -13.93
CA GLN A 17 -8.96 3.07 -13.85
C GLN A 17 -10.30 2.43 -13.47
N GLN A 18 -11.24 3.23 -12.95
CA GLN A 18 -12.57 2.80 -12.51
C GLN A 18 -13.66 3.14 -13.54
N LEU A 19 -13.29 3.69 -14.70
CA LEU A 19 -14.23 4.28 -15.66
C LEU A 19 -13.95 3.78 -17.08
N GLU A 20 -15.02 3.51 -17.84
CA GLU A 20 -14.92 3.25 -19.27
C GLU A 20 -14.85 4.55 -20.09
N HIS A 21 -15.44 5.64 -19.59
CA HIS A 21 -15.49 6.94 -20.24
C HIS A 21 -15.35 8.08 -19.22
N ILE A 22 -14.83 9.22 -19.66
CA ILE A 22 -14.67 10.42 -18.85
C ILE A 22 -15.11 11.68 -19.61
N SER A 23 -15.73 12.63 -18.93
CA SER A 23 -16.05 13.95 -19.47
C SER A 23 -15.40 15.09 -18.66
N VAL A 24 -15.36 16.29 -19.24
CA VAL A 24 -14.97 17.52 -18.52
C VAL A 24 -15.80 17.69 -17.25
N SER A 25 -17.11 17.45 -17.33
CA SER A 25 -18.03 17.55 -16.19
C SER A 25 -17.70 16.54 -15.08
N ASP A 26 -17.26 15.33 -15.43
CA ASP A 26 -16.81 14.33 -14.44
C ASP A 26 -15.58 14.81 -13.69
N LEU A 27 -14.59 15.35 -14.40
CA LEU A 27 -13.38 15.90 -13.80
C LEU A 27 -13.69 17.11 -12.90
N GLN A 28 -14.60 17.99 -13.32
CA GLN A 28 -15.06 19.11 -12.50
C GLN A 28 -15.68 18.63 -11.18
N ARG A 29 -16.56 17.62 -11.24
CA ARG A 29 -17.21 17.05 -10.04
C ARG A 29 -16.21 16.33 -9.14
N LYS A 30 -15.32 15.51 -9.71
CA LYS A 30 -14.39 14.69 -8.93
C LYS A 30 -13.33 15.53 -8.23
N PHE A 31 -12.77 16.52 -8.92
CA PHE A 31 -11.63 17.30 -8.43
C PHE A 31 -12.02 18.69 -7.92
N LEU A 32 -13.31 19.04 -7.95
CA LEU A 32 -13.85 20.33 -7.53
C LEU A 32 -13.14 21.51 -8.22
N ILE A 33 -12.91 21.38 -9.53
CA ILE A 33 -12.21 22.35 -10.38
C ILE A 33 -13.15 23.03 -11.39
N GLY A 34 -12.75 24.21 -11.86
CA GLY A 34 -13.48 24.95 -12.89
C GLY A 34 -13.38 24.32 -14.28
N HIS A 35 -14.29 24.70 -15.18
CA HIS A 35 -14.38 24.15 -16.54
C HIS A 35 -13.08 24.27 -17.33
N GLN A 36 -12.46 25.45 -17.33
CA GLN A 36 -11.20 25.69 -18.04
C GLN A 36 -10.09 24.74 -17.55
N GLN A 37 -10.03 24.54 -16.24
CA GLN A 37 -9.02 23.69 -15.62
C GLN A 37 -9.26 22.21 -15.91
N ALA A 38 -10.51 21.76 -15.83
CA ALA A 38 -10.91 20.40 -16.20
C ALA A 38 -10.66 20.11 -17.68
N SER A 39 -10.88 21.10 -18.55
CA SER A 39 -10.60 20.97 -20.00
C SER A 39 -9.09 20.80 -20.26
N LEU A 40 -8.24 21.58 -19.57
CA LEU A 40 -6.79 21.43 -19.66
C LEU A 40 -6.30 20.09 -19.10
N LEU A 41 -6.91 19.61 -18.02
CA LEU A 41 -6.57 18.31 -17.43
C LEU A 41 -6.95 17.18 -18.37
N LEU A 42 -8.11 17.27 -19.03
CA LEU A 42 -8.54 16.31 -20.04
C LEU A 42 -7.62 16.32 -21.27
N ALA A 43 -7.20 17.49 -21.74
CA ALA A 43 -6.24 17.60 -22.84
C ALA A 43 -4.91 16.89 -22.50
N GLN A 44 -4.40 17.05 -21.27
CA GLN A 44 -3.20 16.34 -20.81
C GLN A 44 -3.41 14.83 -20.72
N LEU A 45 -4.59 14.37 -20.30
CA LEU A 45 -4.90 12.93 -20.27
C LEU A 45 -4.97 12.33 -21.68
N ILE A 46 -5.43 13.08 -22.67
CA ILE A 46 -5.42 12.69 -24.08
C ILE A 46 -3.99 12.65 -24.62
N GLU A 47 -3.20 13.71 -24.39
CA GLU A 47 -1.79 13.78 -24.80
C GLU A 47 -0.94 12.66 -24.19
N ASP A 48 -1.18 12.32 -22.92
CA ASP A 48 -0.54 11.20 -22.23
C ASP A 48 -1.06 9.81 -22.65
N GLY A 49 -2.04 9.75 -23.57
CA GLY A 49 -2.61 8.51 -24.08
C GLY A 49 -3.50 7.76 -23.08
N ALA A 50 -3.94 8.40 -21.99
CA ALA A 50 -4.86 7.83 -21.00
C ALA A 50 -6.34 7.92 -21.41
N CYS A 51 -6.66 8.77 -22.39
CA CYS A 51 -7.98 8.91 -22.99
C CYS A 51 -7.84 8.94 -24.52
N GLY A 52 -8.83 8.41 -25.23
CA GLY A 52 -8.89 8.52 -26.68
C GLY A 52 -9.24 9.93 -27.11
N GLU A 53 -8.88 10.31 -28.33
CA GLU A 53 -9.13 11.64 -28.90
C GLU A 53 -10.59 11.84 -29.34
N THR A 54 -11.33 10.75 -29.55
CA THR A 54 -12.70 10.78 -30.11
C THR A 54 -13.76 10.89 -29.01
N PHE A 55 -14.45 12.02 -28.97
CA PHE A 55 -15.59 12.24 -28.07
C PHE A 55 -16.85 11.46 -28.52
N LYS A 56 -17.51 10.77 -27.59
CA LYS A 56 -18.81 10.15 -27.80
C LYS A 56 -19.91 10.94 -27.09
N ALA A 57 -20.92 11.36 -27.85
CA ALA A 57 -22.08 12.06 -27.30
C ALA A 57 -22.73 11.24 -26.17
N ASN A 58 -23.08 11.90 -25.07
CA ASN A 58 -23.67 11.33 -23.84
C ASN A 58 -22.79 10.41 -22.99
N LEU A 59 -21.57 10.08 -23.42
CA LEU A 59 -20.65 9.20 -22.67
C LEU A 59 -19.34 9.89 -22.30
N GLY A 60 -18.81 10.76 -23.16
CA GLY A 60 -17.50 11.39 -22.97
C GLY A 60 -16.41 10.77 -23.84
N TYR A 61 -15.16 10.98 -23.46
CA TYR A 61 -13.99 10.40 -24.10
C TYR A 61 -13.76 8.99 -23.56
N PRO A 62 -13.50 7.99 -24.43
CA PRO A 62 -13.18 6.65 -23.97
C PRO A 62 -11.86 6.67 -23.21
N VAL A 63 -11.82 6.02 -22.05
CA VAL A 63 -10.56 5.84 -21.33
C VAL A 63 -9.73 4.82 -22.09
N THR A 64 -8.54 5.22 -22.51
CA THR A 64 -7.59 4.30 -23.13
C THR A 64 -6.93 3.55 -21.98
N THR A 65 -7.54 2.44 -21.59
CA THR A 65 -6.77 1.43 -20.88
C THR A 65 -5.67 1.00 -21.83
N ALA A 66 -4.41 1.31 -21.50
CA ALA A 66 -3.34 0.42 -21.92
C ALA A 66 -3.83 -0.95 -21.49
N VAL A 67 -4.20 -1.77 -22.47
CA VAL A 67 -4.67 -3.12 -22.22
C VAL A 67 -3.45 -3.86 -21.68
N SER A 68 -3.22 -3.77 -20.37
CA SER A 68 -2.64 -4.91 -19.67
C SER A 68 -3.71 -5.97 -19.80
N GLN A 69 -3.48 -6.88 -20.73
CA GLN A 69 -4.37 -7.97 -21.08
C GLN A 69 -4.32 -9.05 -19.99
N THR A 70 -4.51 -8.63 -18.76
CA THR A 70 -4.86 -9.43 -17.61
C THR A 70 -6.00 -8.65 -16.98
N ALA A 71 -7.20 -9.24 -16.88
CA ALA A 71 -8.18 -8.79 -15.90
C ALA A 71 -7.45 -8.47 -14.58
N PRO A 72 -7.83 -7.44 -13.79
CA PRO A 72 -7.21 -7.27 -12.49
C PRO A 72 -7.35 -8.61 -11.78
N TYR A 73 -6.23 -9.32 -11.59
CA TYR A 73 -6.23 -10.50 -10.76
C TYR A 73 -6.80 -10.02 -9.44
N ALA A 74 -7.92 -10.60 -9.02
CA ALA A 74 -8.56 -10.22 -7.79
C ALA A 74 -7.51 -10.43 -6.68
N LYS A 75 -6.99 -9.33 -6.13
CA LYS A 75 -5.95 -9.31 -5.10
C LYS A 75 -6.50 -8.73 -3.82
N PHE A 76 -5.91 -9.09 -2.70
CA PHE A 76 -6.14 -8.37 -1.46
C PHE A 76 -5.56 -6.96 -1.59
N GLU A 77 -6.38 -5.94 -1.34
CA GLU A 77 -5.93 -4.56 -1.26
C GLU A 77 -5.16 -4.33 0.06
N PRO A 78 -4.21 -3.39 0.09
CA PRO A 78 -3.50 -3.06 1.31
C PRO A 78 -4.43 -2.35 2.29
N TRP A 79 -4.20 -2.58 3.58
CA TRP A 79 -4.66 -1.64 4.59
C TRP A 79 -3.88 -0.33 4.43
N ILE A 80 -4.59 0.80 4.37
CA ILE A 80 -4.00 2.14 4.35
C ILE A 80 -4.57 2.90 5.53
N GLY A 81 -3.73 3.15 6.55
CA GLY A 81 -4.13 3.95 7.70
C GLY A 81 -4.50 5.38 7.30
N SER A 82 -5.48 5.95 8.00
CA SER A 82 -6.00 7.30 7.70
C SER A 82 -4.96 8.43 7.78
N ARG A 83 -3.85 8.19 8.49
CA ARG A 83 -2.73 9.13 8.66
C ARG A 83 -1.50 8.73 7.84
N TYR A 84 -1.57 7.71 6.99
CA TYR A 84 -0.44 7.21 6.22
C TYR A 84 0.20 8.32 5.36
N LEU A 85 -0.61 9.02 4.58
CA LEU A 85 -0.15 10.07 3.65
C LEU A 85 0.21 11.38 4.36
N SER A 86 -0.55 11.75 5.40
CA SER A 86 -0.42 13.03 6.09
C SER A 86 -0.51 12.85 7.60
N ASN A 87 0.34 13.55 8.34
CA ASN A 87 0.41 13.46 9.81
C ASN A 87 0.74 12.03 10.30
N ASN A 88 1.49 11.25 9.51
CA ASN A 88 2.05 10.00 10.02
C ASN A 88 3.12 10.33 11.09
N ARG A 89 3.20 9.49 12.11
CA ARG A 89 4.11 9.71 13.24
C ARG A 89 5.59 9.49 12.91
N PHE A 90 5.89 8.92 11.74
CA PHE A 90 7.25 8.58 11.33
C PHE A 90 7.91 9.68 10.49
N GLY A 91 7.13 10.66 10.01
CA GLY A 91 7.55 11.58 8.96
C GLY A 91 7.86 10.88 7.63
N LEU A 92 7.46 9.61 7.49
CA LEU A 92 7.77 8.71 6.38
C LEU A 92 6.58 7.78 6.14
N ARG A 93 6.32 7.47 4.88
CA ARG A 93 5.39 6.41 4.47
C ARG A 93 6.06 5.05 4.72
N VAL A 94 5.57 4.36 5.75
CA VAL A 94 6.03 3.03 6.12
C VAL A 94 5.01 2.00 5.62
N LEU A 95 5.48 1.06 4.79
CA LEU A 95 4.74 -0.14 4.42
C LEU A 95 5.22 -1.32 5.30
N VAL A 96 4.31 -1.95 6.01
CA VAL A 96 4.56 -3.20 6.72
C VAL A 96 4.16 -4.36 5.81
N LEU A 97 5.08 -5.29 5.56
CA LEU A 97 4.89 -6.38 4.62
C LEU A 97 4.86 -7.73 5.35
N GLY A 98 3.69 -8.37 5.36
CA GLY A 98 3.51 -9.77 5.79
C GLY A 98 3.61 -10.75 4.62
N GLU A 99 3.53 -12.05 4.91
CA GLU A 99 3.68 -13.11 3.91
C GLU A 99 2.36 -13.39 3.18
N SER A 100 1.33 -13.81 3.90
CA SER A 100 0.07 -14.30 3.31
C SER A 100 -1.09 -14.26 4.30
N HIS A 101 -2.30 -14.40 3.77
CA HIS A 101 -3.48 -14.76 4.55
C HIS A 101 -3.73 -16.27 4.51
N TYR A 102 -4.37 -16.77 5.56
CA TYR A 102 -4.95 -18.11 5.62
C TYR A 102 -6.46 -17.98 5.63
N GLY A 103 -7.15 -18.86 4.91
CA GLY A 103 -8.59 -18.82 4.78
C GLY A 103 -9.11 -19.64 3.61
N GLU A 104 -10.43 -19.73 3.55
CA GLU A 104 -11.15 -20.35 2.44
C GLU A 104 -11.21 -19.38 1.27
N THR A 105 -10.94 -19.86 0.06
CA THR A 105 -10.97 -19.04 -1.17
C THR A 105 -12.33 -18.39 -1.43
N SER A 106 -13.41 -19.00 -0.95
CA SER A 106 -14.79 -18.46 -1.00
C SER A 106 -14.97 -17.15 -0.22
N LYS A 107 -14.08 -16.87 0.75
CA LYS A 107 -14.09 -15.64 1.55
C LYS A 107 -13.25 -14.52 0.92
N PHE A 108 -12.70 -14.76 -0.26
CA PHE A 108 -11.90 -13.77 -0.95
C PHE A 108 -12.74 -12.54 -1.28
N HIS A 109 -12.26 -11.38 -0.86
CA HIS A 109 -12.67 -10.09 -1.38
C HIS A 109 -11.49 -9.10 -1.23
N PRO A 110 -11.48 -8.00 -2.00
CA PRO A 110 -10.35 -7.06 -1.98
C PRO A 110 -10.08 -6.45 -0.59
N ASP A 111 -11.11 -6.19 0.21
CA ASP A 111 -10.99 -5.51 1.50
C ASP A 111 -10.57 -6.44 2.67
N PHE A 112 -10.24 -7.72 2.39
CA PHE A 112 -10.00 -8.72 3.42
C PHE A 112 -8.86 -8.33 4.37
N THR A 113 -7.77 -7.77 3.83
CA THR A 113 -6.67 -7.23 4.66
C THR A 113 -7.17 -6.14 5.61
N THR A 114 -8.04 -5.25 5.13
CA THR A 114 -8.60 -4.17 5.93
C THR A 114 -9.48 -4.69 7.05
N GLU A 115 -10.33 -5.69 6.77
CA GLU A 115 -11.14 -6.36 7.80
C GLU A 115 -10.27 -7.00 8.88
N ILE A 116 -9.21 -7.72 8.48
CA ILE A 116 -8.29 -8.38 9.40
C ILE A 116 -7.54 -7.37 10.27
N VAL A 117 -7.10 -6.23 9.72
CA VAL A 117 -6.42 -5.19 10.51
C VAL A 117 -7.38 -4.54 11.51
N ARG A 118 -8.59 -4.15 11.08
CA ARG A 118 -9.61 -3.59 11.99
C ARG A 118 -9.89 -4.55 13.14
N TRP A 119 -10.20 -5.79 12.79
CA TRP A 119 -10.55 -6.79 13.78
C TRP A 119 -9.37 -7.11 14.71
N LEU A 120 -8.21 -7.51 14.20
CA LEU A 120 -7.16 -8.10 15.03
C LEU A 120 -6.12 -7.11 15.57
N ALA A 121 -6.02 -5.92 14.98
CA ALA A 121 -5.11 -4.87 15.41
C ALA A 121 -5.81 -3.79 16.26
N GLN A 122 -7.05 -3.44 15.92
CA GLN A 122 -7.78 -2.34 16.57
C GLN A 122 -8.77 -2.89 17.62
N ASP A 123 -9.75 -3.66 17.20
CA ASP A 123 -10.87 -4.10 18.04
C ASP A 123 -10.43 -5.18 19.04
N GLU A 124 -9.83 -6.26 18.54
CA GLU A 124 -9.40 -7.43 19.31
C GLU A 124 -7.90 -7.47 19.53
N ARG A 125 -7.45 -8.41 20.37
CA ARG A 125 -6.02 -8.62 20.64
C ARG A 125 -5.48 -9.87 20.00
N HIS A 126 -4.72 -9.67 18.92
CA HIS A 126 -3.92 -10.73 18.33
C HIS A 126 -2.41 -10.50 18.51
N SER A 127 -1.68 -11.60 18.73
CA SER A 127 -0.26 -11.56 19.12
C SER A 127 0.66 -11.02 18.03
N PHE A 128 0.38 -11.35 16.75
CA PHE A 128 1.10 -10.81 15.60
C PHE A 128 1.00 -9.29 15.56
N PHE A 129 -0.23 -8.75 15.55
CA PHE A 129 -0.49 -7.31 15.48
C PHE A 129 0.07 -6.58 16.69
N THR A 130 -0.03 -7.15 17.89
CA THR A 130 0.55 -6.57 19.12
C THR A 130 2.07 -6.47 19.05
N LYS A 131 2.75 -7.53 18.60
CA LYS A 131 4.23 -7.53 18.45
C LYS A 131 4.68 -6.54 17.40
N THR A 132 4.01 -6.50 16.25
CA THR A 132 4.29 -5.53 15.18
C THR A 132 4.08 -4.10 15.68
N SER A 133 2.98 -3.83 16.40
CA SER A 133 2.70 -2.51 17.01
C SER A 133 3.82 -2.08 17.95
N LYS A 134 4.32 -3.00 18.78
CA LYS A 134 5.45 -2.73 19.68
C LYS A 134 6.74 -2.38 18.93
N VAL A 135 7.07 -3.07 17.83
CA VAL A 135 8.21 -2.68 16.97
C VAL A 135 8.01 -1.28 16.40
N LEU A 136 6.83 -1.01 15.85
CA LEU A 136 6.49 0.31 15.29
C LEU A 136 6.59 1.42 16.34
N LEU A 137 6.31 1.11 17.60
CA LEU A 137 6.39 2.05 18.73
C LEU A 137 7.76 2.06 19.43
N GLY A 138 8.69 1.19 19.06
CA GLY A 138 9.98 1.03 19.76
C GLY A 138 9.87 0.43 21.15
N LEU A 139 8.74 -0.23 21.48
CA LEU A 139 8.45 -0.80 22.79
C LEU A 139 9.00 -2.23 22.91
N ASP A 140 9.42 -2.59 24.13
CA ASP A 140 9.94 -3.91 24.43
C ASP A 140 8.85 -4.88 24.94
N LYS A 141 9.26 -6.05 25.42
CA LYS A 141 8.33 -7.05 25.96
C LYS A 141 7.65 -6.58 27.25
N THR A 142 8.35 -5.81 28.09
CA THR A 142 7.89 -5.40 29.42
C THR A 142 6.93 -4.21 29.37
N SER A 143 7.04 -3.40 28.33
CA SER A 143 6.18 -2.24 28.07
C SER A 143 4.71 -2.68 27.92
N TYR A 144 3.83 -2.15 28.79
CA TYR A 144 2.40 -2.28 28.58
C TYR A 144 1.99 -1.47 27.35
N LEU A 145 1.16 -2.07 26.49
CA LEU A 145 0.62 -1.42 25.31
C LEU A 145 -0.90 -1.54 25.40
N ASP A 146 -1.59 -0.42 25.63
CA ASP A 146 -3.05 -0.38 25.72
C ASP A 146 -3.70 -0.55 24.32
N SER A 147 -4.99 -0.90 24.30
CA SER A 147 -5.71 -1.18 23.05
C SER A 147 -5.82 0.04 22.12
N ARG A 148 -5.97 1.25 22.67
CA ARG A 148 -6.08 2.47 21.86
C ARG A 148 -4.77 2.75 21.15
N THR A 149 -3.65 2.79 21.88
CA THR A 149 -2.32 3.02 21.31
C THR A 149 -1.93 1.90 20.33
N ARG A 150 -2.28 0.65 20.65
CA ARG A 150 -2.06 -0.49 19.75
C ARG A 150 -2.80 -0.32 18.42
N GLY A 151 -4.08 0.07 18.44
CA GLY A 151 -4.85 0.27 17.22
C GLY A 151 -4.41 1.52 16.44
N GLU A 152 -4.13 2.61 17.15
CA GLU A 152 -3.76 3.91 16.56
C GLU A 152 -2.49 3.84 15.72
N VAL A 153 -1.49 3.04 16.10
CA VAL A 153 -0.25 2.95 15.31
C VAL A 153 -0.49 2.43 13.88
N TRP A 154 -1.54 1.64 13.66
CA TRP A 154 -1.91 1.14 12.33
C TRP A 154 -2.50 2.23 11.43
N GLU A 155 -3.00 3.32 11.99
CA GLU A 155 -3.45 4.49 11.22
C GLU A 155 -2.29 5.24 10.58
N HIS A 156 -1.05 5.04 11.04
CA HIS A 156 0.13 5.76 10.55
C HIS A 156 0.95 4.97 9.51
N ILE A 157 0.52 3.77 9.13
CA ILE A 157 1.24 2.87 8.22
C ILE A 157 0.29 2.31 7.16
N ALA A 158 0.87 1.72 6.11
CA ALA A 158 0.17 0.79 5.24
C ALA A 158 0.58 -0.65 5.59
N PHE A 159 -0.31 -1.62 5.42
CA PHE A 159 -0.01 -3.04 5.61
C PHE A 159 -0.50 -3.87 4.42
N TYR A 160 0.37 -4.76 3.94
CA TYR A 160 0.10 -5.64 2.80
C TYR A 160 0.71 -7.02 3.08
N ASN A 161 0.06 -8.08 2.60
CA ASN A 161 0.68 -9.41 2.53
C ASN A 161 1.18 -9.62 1.11
N TYR A 162 2.43 -10.08 0.96
CA TYR A 162 3.08 -10.23 -0.34
C TYR A 162 2.28 -11.15 -1.28
N ILE A 163 1.82 -12.29 -0.76
CA ILE A 163 0.97 -13.22 -1.50
C ILE A 163 -0.46 -12.68 -1.58
N PRO A 164 -0.95 -12.34 -2.79
CA PRO A 164 -2.23 -11.65 -3.00
C PRO A 164 -3.46 -12.57 -2.93
N GLU A 165 -3.29 -13.80 -2.45
CA GLU A 165 -4.31 -14.85 -2.39
C GLU A 165 -4.17 -15.69 -1.12
N PHE A 166 -5.19 -16.50 -0.79
CA PHE A 166 -5.11 -17.41 0.35
C PHE A 166 -4.16 -18.57 0.06
N VAL A 167 -3.24 -18.87 0.99
CA VAL A 167 -2.31 -20.01 0.84
C VAL A 167 -3.01 -21.33 1.11
N SER A 168 -3.78 -21.39 2.18
CA SER A 168 -4.63 -22.52 2.53
C SER A 168 -5.54 -22.14 3.71
N GLU A 169 -6.42 -23.07 4.09
CA GLU A 169 -7.21 -22.97 5.32
C GLU A 169 -6.39 -23.27 6.59
N ASN A 170 -5.25 -23.96 6.46
CA ASN A 170 -4.46 -24.40 7.61
C ASN A 170 -3.33 -23.42 7.93
N PRO A 171 -3.27 -22.89 9.17
CA PRO A 171 -2.13 -22.10 9.60
C PRO A 171 -0.84 -22.90 9.48
N ARG A 172 0.21 -22.26 8.91
CA ARG A 172 1.60 -22.75 8.68
C ARG A 172 1.89 -23.38 7.33
N ASP A 173 0.88 -23.63 6.50
CA ASP A 173 1.16 -23.99 5.10
C ASP A 173 1.91 -22.84 4.42
N ARG A 174 2.88 -23.21 3.58
CA ARG A 174 3.74 -22.24 2.91
C ARG A 174 3.22 -21.94 1.50
N PRO A 175 3.37 -20.69 1.01
CA PRO A 175 3.03 -20.39 -0.37
C PRO A 175 3.85 -21.26 -1.32
N THR A 176 3.20 -21.75 -2.37
CA THR A 176 3.88 -22.55 -3.41
C THR A 176 4.80 -21.66 -4.26
N PRO A 177 5.79 -22.22 -4.98
CA PRO A 177 6.63 -21.43 -5.88
C PRO A 177 5.84 -20.61 -6.91
N ALA A 178 4.70 -21.13 -7.39
CA ALA A 178 3.84 -20.41 -8.33
C ALA A 178 3.20 -19.17 -7.69
N MET A 179 2.78 -19.27 -6.43
CA MET A 179 2.23 -18.12 -5.68
C MET A 179 3.27 -17.03 -5.45
N TRP A 180 4.52 -17.43 -5.17
CA TRP A 180 5.63 -16.47 -5.03
C TRP A 180 5.92 -15.75 -6.35
N ALA A 181 5.91 -16.48 -7.47
CA ALA A 181 6.16 -15.92 -8.78
C ALA A 181 5.03 -14.97 -9.23
N SER A 182 3.76 -15.33 -8.98
CA SER A 182 2.61 -14.50 -9.34
C SER A 182 2.45 -13.26 -8.45
N ALA A 183 3.01 -13.28 -7.23
CA ALA A 183 2.92 -12.19 -6.27
C ALA A 183 3.81 -10.97 -6.58
N GLU A 184 4.85 -11.14 -7.40
CA GLU A 184 5.82 -10.06 -7.67
C GLU A 184 5.17 -8.83 -8.29
N GLN A 185 4.42 -9.01 -9.37
CA GLN A 185 3.80 -7.90 -10.10
C GLN A 185 2.74 -7.16 -9.25
N PRO A 186 1.78 -7.84 -8.58
CA PRO A 186 0.87 -7.19 -7.65
C PRO A 186 1.56 -6.42 -6.53
N PHE A 187 2.68 -6.94 -6.01
CA PHE A 187 3.47 -6.24 -5.01
C PHE A 187 4.13 -4.98 -5.56
N ILE A 188 4.72 -5.03 -6.76
CA ILE A 188 5.32 -3.86 -7.41
C ILE A 188 4.27 -2.76 -7.62
N GLU A 189 3.07 -3.11 -8.09
CA GLU A 189 1.95 -2.18 -8.24
C GLU A 189 1.56 -1.54 -6.91
N THR A 190 1.45 -2.34 -5.85
CA THR A 190 1.17 -1.84 -4.50
C THR A 190 2.27 -0.88 -4.02
N VAL A 191 3.54 -1.19 -4.26
CA VAL A 191 4.66 -0.30 -3.93
C VAL A 191 4.58 1.00 -4.72
N GLN A 192 4.25 0.96 -6.01
CA GLN A 192 4.09 2.16 -6.84
C GLN A 192 2.93 3.04 -6.34
N GLN A 193 1.78 2.42 -6.02
CA GLN A 193 0.60 3.11 -5.53
C GLN A 193 0.84 3.76 -4.16
N LEU A 194 1.48 3.04 -3.23
CA LEU A 194 1.71 3.51 -1.87
C LEU A 194 2.93 4.44 -1.76
N ALA A 195 3.87 4.32 -2.71
CA ALA A 195 5.14 5.04 -2.74
C ALA A 195 5.88 5.04 -1.38
N PRO A 196 6.07 3.91 -0.69
CA PRO A 196 6.68 3.90 0.65
C PRO A 196 8.14 4.35 0.60
N GLN A 197 8.61 5.06 1.63
CA GLN A 197 10.05 5.28 1.83
C GLN A 197 10.71 4.16 2.63
N VAL A 198 9.92 3.45 3.46
CA VAL A 198 10.42 2.34 4.27
C VAL A 198 9.50 1.14 4.12
N ILE A 199 10.10 -0.04 3.92
CA ILE A 199 9.40 -1.32 3.98
C ILE A 199 9.91 -2.14 5.16
N LEU A 200 9.01 -2.43 6.10
CA LEU A 200 9.25 -3.34 7.23
C LEU A 200 8.76 -4.74 6.87
N VAL A 201 9.69 -5.65 6.60
CA VAL A 201 9.42 -7.01 6.14
C VAL A 201 9.37 -7.96 7.34
N LEU A 202 8.23 -8.62 7.52
CA LEU A 202 7.94 -9.47 8.69
C LEU A 202 8.31 -10.94 8.45
N GLY A 203 9.53 -11.24 8.03
CA GLY A 203 9.98 -12.63 7.87
C GLY A 203 11.18 -12.77 6.95
N LYS A 204 12.10 -13.68 7.30
CA LYS A 204 13.31 -13.92 6.50
C LYS A 204 13.03 -14.63 5.18
N ALA A 205 12.12 -15.61 5.16
CA ALA A 205 11.73 -16.30 3.94
C ALA A 205 11.09 -15.34 2.93
N LEU A 206 10.22 -14.45 3.40
CA LEU A 206 9.67 -13.36 2.60
C LEU A 206 10.78 -12.45 2.04
N SER A 207 11.78 -12.09 2.85
CA SER A 207 12.86 -11.20 2.39
C SER A 207 13.69 -11.74 1.22
N SER A 208 13.81 -13.06 1.06
CA SER A 208 14.54 -13.65 -0.07
C SER A 208 13.76 -13.67 -1.37
N HIS A 209 12.46 -13.34 -1.33
CA HIS A 209 11.57 -13.30 -2.50
C HIS A 209 11.24 -11.88 -2.95
N LEU A 210 11.83 -10.85 -2.31
CA LEU A 210 11.57 -9.48 -2.72
C LEU A 210 12.20 -9.22 -4.09
N PRO A 211 11.46 -8.59 -5.02
CA PRO A 211 12.04 -8.11 -6.25
C PRO A 211 13.04 -6.98 -5.97
N LYS A 212 13.82 -6.61 -6.99
CA LYS A 212 14.64 -5.41 -6.90
C LYS A 212 13.74 -4.19 -6.79
N LEU A 213 13.81 -3.51 -5.65
CA LEU A 213 13.08 -2.27 -5.41
C LEU A 213 13.95 -1.03 -5.69
N PRO A 214 13.33 0.14 -5.95
CA PRO A 214 14.05 1.39 -6.11
C PRO A 214 14.96 1.71 -4.91
N GLU A 215 16.15 2.26 -5.16
CA GLU A 215 17.19 2.51 -4.14
C GLU A 215 16.79 3.53 -3.07
N HIS A 216 15.80 4.38 -3.37
CA HIS A 216 15.24 5.33 -2.43
C HIS A 216 14.36 4.68 -1.36
N ILE A 217 13.97 3.41 -1.52
CA ILE A 217 13.17 2.67 -0.56
C ILE A 217 14.11 1.92 0.39
N ASP A 218 14.06 2.27 1.67
CA ASP A 218 14.82 1.59 2.70
C ASP A 218 14.08 0.35 3.21
N ILE A 219 14.72 -0.81 3.07
CA ILE A 219 14.15 -2.10 3.49
C ILE A 219 14.76 -2.52 4.82
N CYS A 220 13.93 -2.99 5.74
CA CYS A 220 14.38 -3.67 6.95
C CYS A 220 13.64 -4.99 7.15
N CYS A 221 14.40 -6.04 7.39
CA CYS A 221 13.87 -7.39 7.54
C CYS A 221 14.03 -7.84 8.99
N ILE A 222 12.90 -8.22 9.61
CA ILE A 222 12.88 -8.73 10.98
C ILE A 222 12.38 -10.18 11.02
N GLN A 223 12.55 -10.84 12.16
CA GLN A 223 11.96 -12.16 12.37
C GLN A 223 10.43 -12.07 12.28
N HIS A 224 9.75 -13.08 11.74
CA HIS A 224 8.29 -13.11 11.73
C HIS A 224 7.75 -13.07 13.19
N PRO A 225 6.81 -12.16 13.54
CA PRO A 225 6.30 -12.01 14.91
C PRO A 225 5.74 -13.29 15.55
N SER A 226 5.22 -14.21 14.76
CA SER A 226 4.72 -15.52 15.23
C SER A 226 5.80 -16.57 15.52
N THR A 227 7.09 -16.26 15.35
CA THR A 227 8.21 -17.19 15.59
C THR A 227 9.26 -16.51 16.46
N GLY A 228 9.76 -17.18 17.52
CA GLY A 228 10.82 -16.71 18.44
C GLY A 228 11.27 -15.25 18.29
N PHE A 229 10.59 -14.32 18.95
CA PHE A 229 10.68 -12.88 18.65
C PHE A 229 11.40 -12.08 19.76
N SER A 230 12.33 -11.20 19.38
CA SER A 230 13.11 -10.37 20.31
C SER A 230 13.03 -8.89 19.94
N TYR A 231 12.35 -8.09 20.77
CA TYR A 231 12.26 -6.64 20.58
C TYR A 231 13.61 -5.95 20.71
N GLN A 232 14.45 -6.38 21.65
CA GLN A 232 15.81 -5.83 21.83
C GLN A 232 16.65 -5.97 20.55
N ARG A 233 16.42 -7.05 19.79
CA ARG A 233 17.08 -7.25 18.50
C ARG A 233 16.46 -6.44 17.37
N TRP A 234 15.13 -6.37 17.30
CA TRP A 234 14.43 -5.86 16.11
C TRP A 234 14.05 -4.37 16.18
N ASN A 235 13.83 -3.82 17.37
CA ASN A 235 13.51 -2.39 17.51
C ASN A 235 14.66 -1.50 17.00
N PRO A 236 15.95 -1.76 17.31
CA PRO A 236 17.04 -0.94 16.78
C PRO A 236 17.14 -1.01 15.25
N VAL A 237 16.88 -2.18 14.65
CA VAL A 237 16.93 -2.37 13.19
C VAL A 237 15.89 -1.48 12.50
N PHE A 238 14.66 -1.46 13.00
CA PHE A 238 13.62 -0.60 12.44
C PHE A 238 13.92 0.89 12.68
N ALA A 239 14.34 1.26 13.89
CA ALA A 239 14.67 2.64 14.24
C ALA A 239 15.81 3.22 13.38
N GLN A 240 16.90 2.45 13.18
CA GLN A 240 18.02 2.87 12.33
C GLN A 240 17.59 3.01 10.87
N THR A 241 16.68 2.17 10.40
CA THR A 241 16.14 2.24 9.03
C THR A 241 15.32 3.50 8.84
N LEU A 242 14.45 3.85 9.80
CA LEU A 242 13.70 5.11 9.79
C LEU A 242 14.66 6.32 9.78
N GLN A 243 15.69 6.30 10.63
CA GLN A 243 16.66 7.39 10.69
C GLN A 243 17.41 7.57 9.36
N ARG A 244 17.84 6.46 8.73
CA ARG A 244 18.50 6.49 7.41
C ARG A 244 17.59 7.07 6.33
N ALA A 245 16.34 6.64 6.28
CA ALA A 245 15.36 7.14 5.33
C ALA A 245 15.04 8.63 5.54
N GLN A 246 14.95 9.09 6.81
CA GLN A 246 14.78 10.51 7.13
C GLN A 246 15.96 11.35 6.65
N MET A 247 17.19 10.87 6.82
CA MET A 247 18.38 11.56 6.32
C MET A 247 18.39 11.69 4.79
N LYS A 248 17.98 10.65 4.06
CA LYS A 248 17.84 10.70 2.58
C LYS A 248 16.80 11.73 2.14
N MET A 249 15.67 11.82 2.86
CA MET A 249 14.62 12.81 2.58
C MET A 249 15.07 14.25 2.83
N GLN A 250 15.97 14.46 3.79
CA GLN A 250 16.53 15.78 4.10
C GLN A 250 17.68 16.17 3.16
N ASN A 251 18.42 15.19 2.64
CA ASN A 251 19.57 15.38 1.72
C ASN A 251 19.40 14.55 0.44
N PRO A 252 18.53 14.95 -0.50
CA PRO A 252 18.21 14.17 -1.72
C PRO A 252 19.34 14.11 -2.78
N ALA A 253 20.57 14.54 -2.46
CA ALA A 253 21.65 14.75 -3.42
C ALA A 253 22.99 14.06 -3.04
N LEU A 254 22.93 12.85 -2.45
CA LEU A 254 24.06 11.95 -2.31
C LEU A 254 23.74 10.58 -2.92
#